data_AF-A0A535B045-F1
#
_entry.id   AF-A0A535B045-F1
#
_cell.length_a   1.000
_cell.length_b   1.000
_cell.length_c   1.000
_cell.angle_alpha   90.00
_cell.angle_beta   90.00
_cell.angle_gamma   90.00
#
_symmetry.space_group_name_H-M   'P 1'
#
loop_
_entity.id
_entity.type
_entity.pdbx_description
1 polymer ?
#
loop_
_entity_poly.entity_id
_entity_poly.type
_entity_poly.pdbx_seq_one_letter_code
_entity_poly.pdbx_strand_id
1 'polypeptide(L)'
;MIEEGKAEDLTEEPYKSFCEGLNLRFLSTLTQDPATIAEKFQRMAHINEVLRRFVKTKAKWGMYEQAQRRRLLFGIVSTPEDIAKNPQLQHRRWLTRVEHPELGGALEYPGPPYRLSETPWAIRRRPPAVGEHQEEVLKEAAN
;
A
#
# COMPACT_ATOMS: atom_id res chain seq x y z
N MET A 1 4.90 -14.67 -15.95
CA MET A 1 3.88 -15.61 -16.49
C MET A 1 4.38 -16.28 -17.75
N ILE A 2 4.59 -15.54 -18.85
CA ILE A 2 5.08 -16.11 -20.13
C ILE A 2 6.41 -16.85 -19.94
N GLU A 3 7.41 -16.19 -19.35
CA GLU A 3 8.73 -16.77 -19.02
C GLU A 3 8.64 -18.03 -18.14
N GLU A 4 7.54 -18.18 -17.39
CA GLU A 4 7.31 -19.32 -16.49
C GLU A 4 6.34 -20.37 -17.07
N GLY A 5 5.90 -20.21 -18.32
CA GLY A 5 4.90 -21.10 -18.93
C GLY A 5 3.52 -21.06 -18.26
N LYS A 6 3.22 -19.99 -17.50
CA LYS A 6 1.99 -19.83 -16.71
C LYS A 6 1.04 -18.77 -17.29
N ALA A 7 1.21 -18.42 -18.57
CA ALA A 7 0.33 -17.47 -19.25
C ALA A 7 -0.95 -18.11 -19.79
N GLU A 8 -1.01 -19.45 -19.84
CA GLU A 8 -2.16 -20.20 -20.40
C GLU A 8 -2.53 -19.66 -21.78
N ASP A 9 -3.81 -19.38 -22.04
CA ASP A 9 -4.35 -18.84 -23.29
C ASP A 9 -4.26 -17.30 -23.38
N LEU A 10 -3.68 -16.62 -22.39
CA LEU A 10 -3.60 -15.15 -22.40
C LEU A 10 -2.68 -14.59 -23.49
N THR A 11 -1.84 -15.44 -24.10
CA THR A 11 -1.00 -15.07 -25.26
C THR A 11 -1.71 -15.26 -26.60
N GLU A 12 -2.90 -15.85 -26.60
CA GLU A 12 -3.70 -16.14 -27.79
C GLU A 12 -4.89 -15.19 -27.92
N GLU A 13 -5.47 -15.10 -29.12
CA GLU A 13 -6.72 -14.38 -29.31
C GLU A 13 -7.89 -15.13 -28.64
N PRO A 14 -8.86 -14.42 -28.04
CA PRO A 14 -9.03 -12.96 -28.06
C PRO A 14 -8.38 -12.23 -26.87
N TYR A 15 -7.62 -12.92 -26.02
CA TYR A 15 -7.09 -12.37 -24.76
C TYR A 15 -5.85 -11.51 -24.95
N LYS A 16 -5.00 -11.85 -25.93
CA LYS A 16 -3.81 -11.08 -26.28
C LYS A 16 -4.17 -9.63 -26.62
N SER A 17 -4.99 -9.42 -27.65
CA SER A 17 -5.46 -8.09 -28.07
C SER A 17 -6.20 -7.36 -26.94
N PHE A 18 -6.98 -8.09 -26.15
CA PHE A 18 -7.69 -7.53 -25.00
C PHE A 18 -6.72 -7.01 -23.92
N CYS A 19 -5.69 -7.77 -23.55
CA CYS A 19 -4.70 -7.37 -22.56
C CYS A 19 -3.85 -6.19 -23.03
N GLU A 20 -3.45 -6.16 -24.31
CA GLU A 20 -2.78 -5.00 -24.93
C GLU A 20 -3.67 -3.74 -24.90
N GLY A 21 -5.00 -3.93 -24.93
CA GLY A 21 -6.00 -2.88 -24.86
C GLY A 21 -6.30 -2.35 -23.45
N LEU A 22 -5.79 -2.97 -22.36
CA LEU A 22 -6.05 -2.56 -20.97
C LEU A 22 -5.27 -1.29 -20.56
N ASN A 23 -5.62 -0.16 -21.18
CA ASN A 23 -5.06 1.17 -20.90
C ASN A 23 -6.18 2.16 -20.52
N LEU A 24 -5.88 3.44 -20.29
CA LEU A 24 -6.92 4.42 -19.88
C LEU A 24 -8.06 4.58 -20.90
N ARG A 25 -7.82 4.28 -22.19
CA ARG A 25 -8.89 4.25 -23.20
C ARG A 25 -9.90 3.15 -22.90
N PHE A 26 -9.47 2.00 -22.39
CA PHE A 26 -10.38 0.94 -21.95
C PHE A 26 -11.46 1.45 -21.00
N LEU A 27 -11.08 2.28 -20.01
CA LEU A 27 -12.03 2.84 -19.05
C LEU A 27 -13.13 3.69 -19.72
N SER A 28 -12.77 4.49 -20.72
CA SER A 28 -13.76 5.26 -21.50
C SER A 28 -14.75 4.39 -22.27
N THR A 29 -14.33 3.20 -22.72
CA THR A 29 -15.21 2.28 -23.44
C THR A 29 -16.19 1.53 -22.53
N LEU A 30 -15.97 1.52 -21.22
CA LEU A 30 -16.89 0.90 -20.26
C LEU A 30 -18.15 1.75 -20.05
N THR A 31 -18.09 3.06 -20.32
CA THR A 31 -19.21 3.98 -20.10
C THR A 31 -20.05 4.24 -21.35
N GLN A 32 -19.65 3.71 -22.51
CA GLN A 32 -20.27 4.02 -23.81
C GLN A 32 -21.36 3.04 -24.24
N ASP A 33 -21.26 1.76 -23.88
CA ASP A 33 -22.27 0.75 -24.25
C ASP A 33 -22.40 -0.34 -23.17
N PRO A 34 -23.54 -0.40 -22.45
CA PRO A 34 -23.83 -1.42 -21.45
C PRO A 34 -23.78 -2.87 -21.96
N ALA A 35 -24.05 -3.13 -23.24
CA ALA A 35 -24.01 -4.48 -23.80
C ALA A 35 -22.56 -5.02 -23.88
N THR A 36 -21.59 -4.14 -24.17
CA THR A 36 -20.16 -4.51 -24.22
C THR A 36 -19.57 -4.74 -22.83
N ILE A 37 -20.23 -4.28 -21.77
CA ILE A 37 -19.78 -4.46 -20.39
C ILE A 37 -19.78 -5.95 -20.04
N ALA A 38 -20.88 -6.67 -20.30
CA ALA A 38 -21.00 -8.08 -19.93
C ALA A 38 -19.90 -8.96 -20.54
N GLU A 39 -19.60 -8.78 -21.83
CA GLU A 39 -18.54 -9.51 -22.52
C GLU A 39 -17.15 -9.17 -21.94
N LYS A 40 -16.84 -7.88 -21.75
CA LYS A 40 -15.57 -7.45 -21.15
C LYS A 40 -15.40 -7.97 -19.72
N PHE A 41 -16.48 -8.02 -18.95
CA PHE A 41 -16.49 -8.59 -17.61
C PHE A 41 -16.18 -10.09 -17.63
N GLN A 42 -16.75 -10.86 -18.56
CA GLN A 42 -16.42 -12.28 -18.71
C GLN A 42 -14.94 -12.49 -19.06
N ARG A 43 -14.39 -11.70 -20.00
CA ARG A 43 -12.96 -11.77 -20.35
C ARG A 43 -12.07 -11.40 -19.17
N MET A 44 -12.43 -10.34 -18.43
CA MET A 44 -11.72 -9.95 -17.20
C MET A 44 -11.79 -11.02 -16.12
N ALA A 45 -12.92 -11.71 -15.98
CA ALA A 45 -13.06 -12.79 -15.01
C ALA A 45 -12.08 -13.95 -15.31
N HIS A 46 -11.95 -14.34 -16.58
CA HIS A 46 -10.98 -15.34 -17.00
C HIS A 46 -9.53 -14.89 -16.76
N ILE A 47 -9.19 -13.66 -17.18
CA ILE A 47 -7.86 -13.08 -16.95
C ILE A 47 -7.52 -13.07 -15.45
N ASN A 48 -8.45 -12.64 -14.61
CA ASN A 48 -8.28 -12.63 -13.16
C ASN A 48 -8.05 -14.03 -12.59
N GLU A 49 -8.70 -15.05 -13.14
CA GLU A 49 -8.57 -16.43 -12.68
C GLU A 49 -7.20 -17.03 -13.07
N VAL A 50 -6.72 -16.79 -14.29
CA VAL A 50 -5.35 -17.16 -14.69
C VAL A 50 -4.31 -16.41 -13.82
N LEU A 51 -4.49 -15.09 -13.63
CA LEU A 51 -3.64 -14.29 -12.75
C LEU A 51 -3.65 -14.82 -11.31
N ARG A 52 -4.81 -15.21 -10.78
CA ARG A 52 -4.96 -15.76 -9.43
C ARG A 52 -4.15 -17.04 -9.27
N ARG A 53 -4.23 -17.96 -10.23
CA ARG A 53 -3.41 -19.19 -10.23
C ARG A 53 -1.92 -18.87 -10.23
N PHE A 54 -1.49 -17.94 -11.07
CA PHE A 54 -0.08 -17.51 -11.11
C PHE A 54 0.38 -16.89 -9.79
N VAL A 55 -0.33 -15.87 -9.30
CA VAL A 55 0.02 -15.11 -8.10
C VAL A 55 0.03 -15.99 -6.85
N LYS A 56 -0.87 -16.99 -6.76
CA LYS A 56 -0.91 -17.95 -5.64
C LYS A 56 0.39 -18.74 -5.48
N THR A 57 1.18 -18.91 -6.55
CA THR A 57 2.49 -19.60 -6.50
C THR A 57 3.65 -18.71 -6.05
N LYS A 58 3.38 -17.46 -5.64
CA LYS A 58 4.40 -16.45 -5.38
C LYS A 58 4.27 -15.87 -3.98
N ALA A 59 5.39 -15.55 -3.37
CA ALA A 59 5.41 -14.77 -2.14
C ALA A 59 5.05 -13.31 -2.44
N LYS A 60 4.19 -12.70 -1.60
CA LYS A 60 3.68 -11.34 -1.79
C LYS A 60 4.80 -10.29 -1.95
N TRP A 61 5.85 -10.37 -1.13
CA TRP A 61 6.99 -9.44 -1.17
C TRP A 61 7.85 -9.61 -2.42
N GLY A 62 8.07 -10.87 -2.85
CA GLY A 62 8.75 -11.15 -4.11
C GLY A 62 7.98 -10.58 -5.30
N MET A 63 6.65 -10.72 -5.33
CA MET A 63 5.79 -10.11 -6.35
C MET A 63 5.88 -8.59 -6.34
N TYR A 64 5.81 -7.98 -5.16
CA TYR A 64 5.90 -6.54 -4.99
C TYR A 64 7.18 -5.96 -5.61
N GLU A 65 8.35 -6.51 -5.27
CA GLU A 65 9.63 -6.05 -5.81
C GLU A 65 9.74 -6.28 -7.32
N GLN A 66 9.30 -7.45 -7.81
CA GLN A 66 9.36 -7.79 -9.23
C GLN A 66 8.43 -6.90 -10.08
N ALA A 67 7.27 -6.54 -9.54
CA ALA A 67 6.34 -5.62 -10.18
C ALA A 67 6.91 -4.20 -10.21
N GLN A 68 7.52 -3.72 -9.13
CA GLN A 68 8.22 -2.43 -9.09
C GLN A 68 9.34 -2.33 -10.11
N ARG A 69 10.19 -3.37 -10.22
CA ARG A 69 11.27 -3.42 -11.24
C ARG A 69 10.73 -3.31 -12.67
N ARG A 70 9.50 -3.80 -12.91
CA ARG A 70 8.79 -3.73 -14.19
C ARG A 70 7.89 -2.49 -14.32
N ARG A 71 7.91 -1.58 -13.34
CA ARG A 71 7.07 -0.36 -13.29
C ARG A 71 5.57 -0.63 -13.37
N LEU A 72 5.13 -1.78 -12.87
CA LEU A 72 3.71 -2.12 -12.79
C LEU A 72 3.08 -1.43 -11.57
N LEU A 73 1.87 -0.91 -11.73
CA LEU A 73 1.06 -0.43 -10.62
C LEU A 73 0.57 -1.64 -9.81
N PHE A 74 1.35 -2.03 -8.82
CA PHE A 74 1.11 -3.20 -7.99
C PHE A 74 1.40 -2.88 -6.52
N GLY A 75 0.51 -3.31 -5.64
CA GLY A 75 0.65 -3.18 -4.20
C GLY A 75 0.27 -4.47 -3.50
N ILE A 76 0.80 -4.67 -2.30
CA ILE A 76 0.34 -5.74 -1.40
C ILE A 76 -0.72 -5.17 -0.46
N VAL A 77 -1.71 -5.99 -0.14
CA VAL A 77 -2.61 -5.71 0.99
C VAL A 77 -1.81 -5.99 2.26
N SER A 78 -1.32 -4.91 2.88
CA SER A 78 -0.33 -4.98 3.97
C SER A 78 -1.01 -5.28 5.31
N THR A 79 -0.44 -6.22 6.07
CA THR A 79 -0.76 -6.40 7.49
C THR A 79 0.01 -5.38 8.36
N PRO A 80 -0.32 -5.22 9.65
CA PRO A 80 0.50 -4.39 10.55
C PRO A 80 1.97 -4.83 10.61
N GLU A 81 2.24 -6.14 10.58
CA GLU A 81 3.61 -6.67 10.52
C GLU A 81 4.31 -6.29 9.22
N ASP A 82 3.61 -6.29 8.09
CA ASP A 82 4.18 -5.85 6.81
C ASP A 82 4.59 -4.38 6.84
N ILE A 83 3.78 -3.52 7.50
CA ILE A 83 4.08 -2.11 7.70
C ILE A 83 5.32 -1.95 8.59
N ALA A 84 5.38 -2.68 9.71
CA ALA A 84 6.52 -2.67 10.64
C ALA A 84 7.84 -3.05 9.94
N LYS A 85 7.78 -4.01 9.00
CA LYS A 85 8.95 -4.53 8.28
C LYS A 85 9.14 -3.92 6.88
N ASN A 86 8.38 -2.88 6.52
CA ASN A 86 8.41 -2.33 5.16
C ASN A 86 9.75 -1.61 4.89
N PRO A 87 10.54 -2.04 3.88
CA PRO A 87 11.85 -1.44 3.60
C PRO A 87 11.79 0.05 3.25
N GLN A 88 10.74 0.50 2.56
CA GLN A 88 10.56 1.90 2.21
C GLN A 88 10.27 2.76 3.45
N LEU A 89 9.47 2.26 4.39
CA LEU A 89 9.18 2.96 5.65
C LEU A 89 10.41 3.01 6.56
N GLN A 90 11.21 1.93 6.60
CA GLN A 90 12.50 1.90 7.31
C GLN A 90 13.51 2.86 6.71
N HIS A 91 13.68 2.87 5.39
CA HIS A 91 14.53 3.84 4.68
C HIS A 91 14.10 5.28 4.98
N ARG A 92 12.79 5.51 5.09
CA ARG A 92 12.20 6.80 5.47
C ARG A 92 12.23 7.09 6.97
N ARG A 93 12.80 6.21 7.80
CA ARG A 93 12.81 6.35 9.28
C ARG A 93 11.42 6.75 9.80
N TRP A 94 10.39 6.12 9.23
CA TRP A 94 9.01 6.54 9.46
C TRP A 94 8.49 6.04 10.79
N LEU A 95 8.79 4.79 11.17
CA LEU A 95 8.50 4.32 12.53
C LEU A 95 9.44 5.03 13.50
N THR A 96 8.85 5.74 14.46
CA THR A 96 9.55 6.59 15.42
C THR A 96 9.47 5.95 16.80
N ARG A 97 10.60 5.73 17.44
CA ARG A 97 10.66 5.22 18.81
C ARG A 97 10.28 6.34 19.80
N VAL A 98 9.30 6.06 20.67
CA VAL A 98 8.80 6.98 21.70
C VAL A 98 8.95 6.33 23.05
N GLU A 99 9.67 6.98 23.96
CA GLU A 99 9.90 6.48 25.32
C GLU A 99 8.63 6.63 26.18
N HIS A 100 8.34 5.57 26.94
CA HIS A 100 7.23 5.42 27.86
C HIS A 100 7.77 4.98 29.24
N PRO A 101 8.20 5.91 30.11
CA PRO A 101 8.76 5.60 31.42
C PRO A 101 7.85 4.73 32.30
N GLU A 102 6.55 4.93 32.22
CA GLU A 102 5.52 4.16 32.94
C GLU A 102 5.43 2.69 32.51
N LEU A 103 5.90 2.38 31.30
CA LEU A 103 6.03 1.01 30.79
C LEU A 103 7.45 0.45 30.98
N GLY A 104 8.39 1.27 31.48
CA GLY A 104 9.80 0.90 31.58
C GLY A 104 10.48 0.66 30.23
N GLY A 105 9.99 1.27 29.15
CA GLY A 105 10.46 0.99 27.80
C GLY A 105 9.99 2.01 26.76
N ALA A 106 10.03 1.62 25.49
CA ALA A 106 9.61 2.47 24.38
C ALA A 106 8.71 1.69 23.40
N LEU A 107 7.89 2.43 22.67
CA LEU A 107 7.00 1.92 21.65
C LEU A 107 7.29 2.59 20.30
N GLU A 108 6.98 1.89 19.20
CA GLU A 108 7.10 2.46 17.85
C GLU A 108 5.79 3.10 17.42
N TYR A 109 5.88 4.36 16.99
CA TYR A 109 4.76 5.17 16.53
C TYR A 109 4.91 5.44 15.03
N PRO A 110 3.78 5.60 14.31
CA PRO A 110 3.80 6.22 12.98
C PRO A 110 4.40 7.62 13.06
N GLY A 111 5.48 7.86 12.34
CA GLY A 111 6.16 9.15 12.29
C GLY A 111 5.61 10.10 11.24
N PRO A 112 6.41 11.09 10.80
CA PRO A 112 5.92 12.20 9.99
C PRO A 112 5.33 11.72 8.67
N PRO A 113 4.08 12.07 8.33
CA PRO A 113 3.54 11.78 7.00
C PRO A 113 4.29 12.59 5.92
N TYR A 114 4.79 13.77 6.27
CA TYR A 114 5.51 14.67 5.39
C TYR A 114 6.88 15.03 5.98
N ARG A 115 7.87 15.26 5.10
CA ARG A 115 9.19 15.80 5.48
C ARG A 115 9.27 17.23 4.95
N LEU A 116 9.09 18.20 5.84
CA LEU A 116 9.16 19.63 5.52
C LEU A 116 10.58 20.13 5.82
N SER A 117 11.18 20.85 4.86
CA SER A 117 12.57 21.32 4.95
C SER A 117 12.75 22.44 5.97
N GLU A 118 11.76 23.34 6.09
CA GLU A 118 11.83 24.52 6.96
C GLU A 118 11.13 24.31 8.31
N THR A 119 10.07 23.49 8.33
CA THR A 119 9.24 23.24 9.51
C THR A 119 9.10 21.75 9.81
N PRO A 120 10.22 21.05 10.09
CA PRO A 120 10.20 19.60 10.31
C PRO A 120 9.29 19.23 11.49
N TRP A 121 8.28 18.42 11.22
CA TRP A 121 7.43 17.85 12.26
C TRP A 121 8.12 16.63 12.89
N ALA A 122 8.03 16.49 14.20
CA ALA A 122 8.53 15.34 14.95
C ALA A 122 7.69 15.08 16.20
N ILE A 123 7.61 13.81 16.61
CA ILE A 123 7.06 13.41 17.90
C ILE A 123 8.03 13.86 18.99
N ARG A 124 7.56 14.65 19.96
CA ARG A 124 8.41 15.20 21.04
C ARG A 124 8.44 14.34 22.30
N ARG A 125 7.30 13.75 22.65
CA ARG A 125 7.10 12.93 23.85
C ARG A 125 5.88 12.03 23.68
N ARG A 126 5.73 11.05 24.57
CA ARG A 126 4.52 10.23 24.66
C ARG A 126 3.27 11.08 24.92
N PRO A 127 2.06 10.57 24.63
CA PRO A 127 0.83 11.21 25.06
C PRO A 127 0.86 11.51 26.57
N PRO A 128 0.31 12.65 27.03
CA PRO A 128 0.26 12.99 28.44
C PRO A 128 -0.56 11.97 29.22
N ALA A 129 -0.13 11.67 30.45
CA ALA A 129 -0.97 10.98 31.40
C ALA A 129 -2.14 11.86 31.85
N VAL A 130 -3.19 11.24 32.39
CA VAL A 130 -4.34 11.98 32.94
C VAL A 130 -3.85 12.91 34.05
N GLY A 131 -4.10 14.21 33.90
CA GLY A 131 -3.71 15.23 34.88
C GLY A 131 -2.25 15.70 34.83
N GLU A 132 -1.41 15.19 33.91
CA GLU A 132 0.04 15.45 33.89
C GLU A 132 0.42 16.94 33.86
N HIS A 133 -0.40 17.78 33.21
CA HIS A 133 -0.14 19.21 33.06
C HIS A 133 -1.14 20.09 33.82
N GLN A 134 -1.93 19.52 34.73
CA GLN A 134 -3.05 20.26 35.35
C GLN A 134 -2.56 21.45 36.19
N GLU A 135 -1.52 21.26 37.01
CA GLU A 135 -0.96 22.35 37.82
C GLU A 135 -0.33 23.46 36.99
N GLU A 136 0.38 23.10 35.93
CA GLU A 136 1.03 24.04 35.01
C GLU A 136 -0.02 24.96 34.35
N VAL A 137 -1.06 24.37 33.77
CA VAL A 137 -2.13 25.11 33.10
C VAL A 137 -2.95 25.96 34.07
N LEU A 138 -3.25 25.47 35.28
CA LEU A 138 -3.97 26.26 36.29
C LEU A 138 -3.16 27.47 36.77
N LYS A 139 -1.83 27.36 36.85
CA LYS A 139 -0.94 28.48 37.18
C LYS A 139 -0.86 29.50 36.04
N GLU A 140 -0.82 29.05 34.79
CA GLU A 140 -0.84 29.95 33.62
C GLU A 140 -2.12 30.76 33.54
N ALA A 141 -3.28 30.13 33.78
CA ALA A 141 -4.59 30.79 33.72
C ALA A 141 -4.87 31.77 34.88
N ALA A 142 -4.08 31.72 35.96
CA ALA A 142 -4.22 32.61 37.11
C ALA A 142 -3.46 33.95 36.96
N ASN A 143 -2.69 34.10 35.88
CA ASN A 143 -1.96 35.33 35.51
C ASN A 143 -2.69 36.10 34.41
#